data_AF-A0A7U7JE05-F1
#
_entry.id   AF-A0A7U7JE05-F1
#
_cell.length_a   1.000
_cell.length_b   1.000
_cell.length_c   1.000
_cell.angle_alpha   90.00
_cell.angle_beta   90.00
_cell.angle_gamma   90.00
#
_symmetry.space_group_name_H-M   'P 1'
#
loop_
_entity.id
_entity.type
_entity.pdbx_description
1 polymer ?
#
loop_
_entity_poly.entity_id
_entity_poly.type
_entity_poly.pdbx_seq_one_letter_code
_entity_poly.pdbx_strand_id
1 'polypeptide(L)'
;MLHVGVDEFPLVQYLAGQLMLSDEDRFNALKEYFPLAKKEDWRLWQAGQRVQIIQRDEAKGGILKLGTQIVKSKDNTIAGLLGASPGASTAAPIMLGVLETVFKDKLATPAWQQKVHQMIPTYGTKLNDNPAKVYEEWVATSEVLQLAAPPKIDLTPTAPAAKPVVAGAAQPAKAGKPAKATADIAL
;
A
#
# COMPACT_ATOMS: atom_id res chain seq x y z
N MET A 1 -20.66 -13.28 -0.38
CA MET A 1 -20.13 -13.37 1.00
C MET A 1 -19.32 -14.64 1.18
N LEU A 2 -19.91 -15.85 1.12
CA LEU A 2 -19.16 -17.12 1.29
C LEU A 2 -18.00 -17.33 0.31
N HIS A 3 -18.16 -16.95 -0.96
CA HIS A 3 -17.10 -17.09 -1.98
C HIS A 3 -15.83 -16.31 -1.60
N VAL A 4 -15.99 -15.07 -1.13
CA VAL A 4 -14.88 -14.22 -0.65
C VAL A 4 -14.14 -14.87 0.52
N GLY A 5 -14.86 -15.49 1.46
CA GLY A 5 -14.23 -16.14 2.60
C GLY A 5 -13.39 -17.37 2.23
N VAL A 6 -13.71 -18.03 1.11
CA VAL A 6 -12.90 -19.13 0.55
C VAL A 6 -11.71 -18.57 -0.22
N ASP A 7 -11.92 -17.55 -1.06
CA ASP A 7 -10.85 -16.93 -1.85
C ASP A 7 -9.81 -16.23 -0.96
N GLU A 8 -10.26 -15.62 0.13
CA GLU A 8 -9.44 -14.91 1.11
C GLU A 8 -9.19 -15.76 2.36
N PHE A 9 -9.25 -17.09 2.24
CA PHE A 9 -9.04 -18.01 3.36
C PHE A 9 -7.72 -17.75 4.14
N PRO A 10 -6.58 -17.44 3.49
CA PRO A 10 -5.37 -17.07 4.22
C PRO A 10 -5.55 -15.85 5.13
N LEU A 11 -6.29 -14.83 4.68
CA LEU A 11 -6.60 -13.65 5.48
C LEU A 11 -7.51 -14.01 6.65
N VAL A 12 -8.55 -14.81 6.42
CA VAL A 12 -9.45 -15.28 7.49
C VAL A 12 -8.66 -16.07 8.54
N GLN A 13 -7.79 -16.98 8.10
CA GLN A 13 -6.92 -17.77 8.98
C GLN A 13 -5.98 -16.88 9.78
N TYR A 14 -5.35 -15.89 9.14
CA TYR A 14 -4.49 -14.92 9.82
C TYR A 14 -5.27 -14.15 10.90
N LEU A 15 -6.43 -13.60 10.57
CA LEU A 15 -7.27 -12.84 11.51
C LEU A 15 -7.74 -13.70 12.68
N ALA A 16 -8.15 -14.95 12.43
CA ALA A 16 -8.49 -15.89 13.49
C ALA A 16 -7.28 -16.18 14.39
N GLY A 17 -6.10 -16.35 13.81
CA GLY A 17 -4.84 -16.49 14.56
C GLY A 17 -4.54 -15.28 15.45
N GLN A 18 -4.75 -14.06 14.94
CA GLN A 18 -4.57 -12.83 15.72
C GLN A 18 -5.54 -12.75 16.92
N LEU A 19 -6.78 -13.23 16.75
CA LEU A 19 -7.76 -13.29 17.85
C LEU A 19 -7.35 -14.27 18.95
N MET A 20 -6.64 -15.33 18.60
CA MET A 20 -6.17 -16.37 19.54
C MET A 20 -4.91 -15.99 20.32
N LEU A 21 -4.23 -14.89 19.96
CA LEU A 21 -3.01 -14.45 20.64
C LEU A 21 -3.27 -14.10 22.10
N SER A 22 -2.37 -14.54 22.98
CA SER A 22 -2.34 -14.12 24.38
C SER A 22 -1.80 -12.70 24.52
N ASP A 23 -1.96 -12.09 25.70
CA ASP A 23 -1.43 -10.76 25.98
C ASP A 23 0.11 -10.71 25.92
N GLU A 24 0.78 -11.82 26.23
CA GLU A 24 2.23 -11.95 26.09
C GLU A 24 2.64 -12.00 24.61
N ASP A 25 1.93 -12.78 23.78
CA ASP A 25 2.21 -12.84 22.35
C ASP A 25 2.01 -11.48 21.68
N ARG A 26 0.93 -10.77 22.03
CA ARG A 26 0.65 -9.41 21.54
C ARG A 26 1.76 -8.43 21.93
N PHE A 27 2.25 -8.51 23.16
CA PHE A 27 3.34 -7.66 23.63
C PHE A 27 4.68 -8.00 22.96
N ASN A 28 4.94 -9.29 22.70
CA ASN A 28 6.13 -9.71 21.97
C ASN A 28 6.10 -9.21 20.52
N ALA A 29 4.94 -9.25 19.85
CA ALA A 29 4.77 -8.68 18.52
C ALA A 29 5.00 -7.16 18.51
N LEU A 30 4.52 -6.42 19.52
CA LEU A 30 4.84 -5.00 19.68
C LEU A 30 6.36 -4.75 19.75
N LYS A 31 7.09 -5.60 20.48
CA LYS A 31 8.55 -5.46 20.62
C LYS A 31 9.33 -5.68 19.33
N GLU A 32 8.73 -6.29 18.30
CA GLU A 32 9.35 -6.36 16.97
C GLU A 32 9.48 -4.96 16.35
N TYR A 33 8.52 -4.07 16.61
CA TYR A 33 8.51 -2.68 16.13
C TYR A 33 9.11 -1.70 17.13
N PHE A 34 8.90 -1.93 18.43
CA PHE A 34 9.40 -1.08 19.50
C PHE A 34 10.12 -1.91 20.58
N PRO A 35 11.39 -2.29 20.35
CA PRO A 35 12.12 -3.26 21.20
C PRO A 35 12.24 -2.88 22.67
N LEU A 36 12.20 -1.58 22.96
CA LEU A 36 12.33 -1.01 24.31
C LEU A 36 10.98 -0.87 25.04
N ALA A 37 9.88 -1.38 24.48
CA ALA A 37 8.58 -1.37 25.14
C ALA A 37 8.66 -2.03 26.52
N LYS A 38 8.10 -1.36 27.54
CA LYS A 38 7.95 -1.87 28.91
C LYS A 38 6.49 -2.19 29.17
N LYS A 39 6.18 -3.34 29.77
CA LYS A 39 4.79 -3.83 29.84
C LYS A 39 3.87 -2.88 30.60
N GLU A 40 4.40 -2.20 31.62
CA GLU A 40 3.71 -1.23 32.46
C GLU A 40 3.23 0.03 31.72
N ASP A 41 3.86 0.38 30.60
CA ASP A 41 3.48 1.55 29.79
C ASP A 41 2.36 1.25 28.78
N TRP A 42 2.00 -0.03 28.64
CA TRP A 42 1.08 -0.50 27.60
C TRP A 42 -0.16 -1.15 28.19
N ARG A 43 -1.30 -0.84 27.57
CA ARG A 43 -2.58 -1.47 27.87
C ARG A 43 -3.31 -1.79 26.58
N LEU A 44 -4.11 -2.84 26.61
CA LEU A 44 -5.00 -3.14 25.50
C LEU A 44 -6.10 -2.08 25.39
N TRP A 45 -6.39 -1.71 24.15
CA TRP A 45 -7.45 -0.75 23.83
C TRP A 45 -8.30 -1.28 22.69
N GLN A 46 -9.63 -1.13 22.80
CA GLN A 46 -10.54 -1.52 21.74
C GLN A 46 -10.49 -0.46 20.62
N ALA A 47 -9.84 -0.80 19.51
CA ALA A 47 -9.67 0.10 18.36
C ALA A 47 -10.92 0.21 17.45
N GLY A 48 -12.07 -0.28 17.91
CA GLY A 48 -13.32 -0.34 17.13
C GLY A 48 -13.40 -1.54 16.18
N GLN A 49 -14.37 -1.50 15.26
CA GLN A 49 -14.59 -2.52 14.25
C GLN A 49 -14.20 -1.98 12.88
N ARG A 50 -13.31 -2.69 12.17
CA ARG A 50 -12.98 -2.37 10.78
C ARG A 50 -13.93 -3.11 9.84
N VAL A 51 -14.51 -2.37 8.90
CA VAL A 51 -15.30 -2.93 7.80
C VAL A 51 -14.46 -2.96 6.53
N GLN A 52 -14.61 -4.03 5.76
CA GLN A 52 -13.96 -4.21 4.46
C GLN A 52 -15.01 -4.15 3.35
N ILE A 53 -14.65 -3.58 2.20
CA ILE A 53 -15.55 -3.46 1.05
C ILE A 53 -15.51 -4.76 0.24
N ILE A 54 -16.69 -5.31 -0.06
CA ILE A 54 -16.84 -6.42 -1.00
C ILE A 54 -17.57 -5.89 -2.22
N GLN A 55 -16.87 -5.89 -3.35
CA GLN A 55 -17.45 -5.51 -4.64
C GLN A 55 -17.99 -6.75 -5.35
N ARG A 56 -19.05 -6.59 -6.13
CA ARG A 56 -19.54 -7.63 -7.04
C ARG A 56 -18.81 -7.54 -8.38
N ASP A 57 -18.24 -8.66 -8.79
CA ASP A 57 -17.63 -8.95 -10.08
C ASP A 57 -18.51 -9.94 -10.83
N GLU A 58 -18.68 -9.73 -12.14
CA GLU A 58 -19.60 -10.52 -12.96
C GLU A 58 -19.13 -11.97 -13.15
N ALA A 59 -17.81 -12.20 -13.16
CA ALA A 59 -17.23 -13.53 -13.38
C ALA A 59 -16.89 -14.25 -12.06
N LYS A 60 -16.38 -13.51 -11.07
CA LYS A 60 -15.84 -14.07 -9.82
C LYS A 60 -16.79 -13.93 -8.62
N GLY A 61 -17.94 -13.27 -8.78
CA GLY A 61 -18.86 -13.03 -7.67
C GLY A 61 -18.34 -11.93 -6.73
N GLY A 62 -18.29 -12.15 -5.42
CA GLY A 62 -17.79 -11.13 -4.50
C GLY A 62 -16.26 -11.08 -4.52
N ILE A 63 -15.65 -9.90 -4.61
CA ILE A 63 -14.20 -9.70 -4.48
C ILE A 63 -13.94 -8.73 -3.34
N LEU A 64 -13.02 -9.10 -2.44
CA LEU A 64 -12.54 -8.21 -1.37
C LEU A 64 -11.73 -7.07 -1.98
N LYS A 65 -12.05 -5.83 -1.61
CA LYS A 65 -11.27 -4.66 -2.00
C LYS A 65 -10.46 -4.16 -0.83
N LEU A 66 -9.14 -4.31 -0.97
CA LEU A 66 -8.16 -3.69 -0.08
C LEU A 66 -7.88 -2.26 -0.54
N GLY A 67 -7.73 -1.35 0.41
CA GLY A 67 -7.33 0.04 0.17
C GLY A 67 -8.49 1.01 -0.11
N THR A 68 -8.17 2.08 -0.82
CA THR A 68 -9.11 3.15 -1.20
C THR A 68 -9.56 2.96 -2.64
N GLN A 69 -10.86 3.05 -2.88
CA GLN A 69 -11.48 3.03 -4.21
C GLN A 69 -11.99 4.42 -4.56
N ILE A 70 -11.75 4.85 -5.80
CA ILE A 70 -12.33 6.07 -6.34
C ILE A 70 -13.66 5.69 -6.98
N VAL A 71 -14.75 6.27 -6.49
CA VAL A 71 -16.10 6.11 -7.04
C VAL A 71 -16.56 7.47 -7.52
N LYS A 72 -17.17 7.53 -8.71
CA LYS A 72 -17.61 8.80 -9.30
C LYS A 72 -19.02 8.73 -9.84
N SER A 73 -19.70 9.87 -9.86
CA SER A 73 -20.98 10.01 -10.54
C SER A 73 -20.80 9.85 -12.06
N LYS A 74 -21.88 9.46 -12.75
CA LYS A 74 -21.86 9.21 -14.21
C LYS A 74 -21.44 10.47 -15.01
N ASP A 75 -21.79 11.64 -14.50
CA ASP A 75 -21.47 12.95 -15.06
C ASP A 75 -20.13 13.54 -14.56
N ASN A 76 -19.39 12.81 -13.71
CA ASN A 76 -18.12 13.22 -13.10
C ASN A 76 -18.19 14.52 -12.26
N THR A 77 -19.35 14.92 -11.79
CA THR A 77 -19.49 16.13 -10.95
C THR A 77 -19.15 15.87 -9.49
N ILE A 78 -19.22 14.60 -9.05
CA ILE A 78 -18.90 14.18 -7.68
C ILE A 78 -18.02 12.93 -7.72
N ALA A 79 -17.00 12.91 -6.87
CA ALA A 79 -16.19 11.74 -6.59
C ALA A 79 -16.08 11.49 -5.09
N GLY A 80 -16.13 10.22 -4.70
CA GLY A 80 -15.95 9.75 -3.35
C GLY A 80 -14.80 8.76 -3.28
N LEU A 81 -14.05 8.82 -2.18
CA LEU A 81 -13.04 7.84 -1.83
C LEU A 81 -13.67 6.88 -0.83
N LEU A 82 -13.85 5.61 -1.23
CA LEU A 82 -14.41 4.57 -0.37
C LEU A 82 -13.32 3.61 0.08
N GLY A 83 -13.24 3.33 1.38
CA GLY A 83 -12.32 2.33 1.94
C GLY A 83 -11.43 2.90 3.02
N ALA A 84 -10.22 2.34 3.17
CA ALA A 84 -9.26 2.85 4.13
C ALA A 84 -8.91 4.30 3.80
N SER A 85 -8.82 5.15 4.83
CA SER A 85 -8.36 6.52 4.67
C SER A 85 -6.95 6.51 4.04
N PRO A 86 -6.70 7.26 2.96
CA PRO A 86 -5.38 7.35 2.38
C PRO A 86 -4.36 7.88 3.40
N GLY A 87 -3.31 7.10 3.68
CA GLY A 87 -2.13 7.58 4.38
C GLY A 87 -1.25 8.43 3.45
N ALA A 88 -0.24 9.11 4.02
CA ALA A 88 0.63 10.04 3.28
C ALA A 88 1.25 9.42 2.01
N SER A 89 1.67 8.16 2.06
CA SER A 89 2.28 7.44 0.93
C SER A 89 1.29 7.08 -0.20
N THR A 90 -0.01 7.11 0.07
CA THR A 90 -1.06 6.68 -0.87
C THR A 90 -1.94 7.83 -1.35
N ALA A 91 -2.03 8.93 -0.59
CA ALA A 91 -2.89 10.06 -0.90
C ALA A 91 -2.55 10.70 -2.25
N ALA A 92 -1.27 10.98 -2.51
CA ALA A 92 -0.84 11.61 -3.76
C ALA A 92 -1.21 10.79 -5.02
N PRO A 93 -0.85 9.50 -5.15
CA PRO A 93 -1.24 8.72 -6.33
C PRO A 93 -2.75 8.52 -6.44
N ILE A 94 -3.49 8.40 -5.34
CA ILE A 94 -4.97 8.34 -5.37
C ILE A 94 -5.54 9.64 -5.95
N MET A 95 -5.05 10.80 -5.50
CA MET A 95 -5.51 12.08 -6.01
C MET A 95 -5.19 12.27 -7.49
N LEU A 96 -4.04 11.81 -7.97
CA LEU A 96 -3.77 11.76 -9.41
C LEU A 96 -4.82 10.93 -10.16
N GLY A 97 -5.16 9.74 -9.65
CA GLY A 97 -6.25 8.93 -10.21
C GLY A 97 -7.60 9.65 -10.23
N VAL A 98 -7.90 10.48 -9.22
CA VAL A 98 -9.10 11.34 -9.22
C VAL A 98 -9.02 12.37 -10.36
N LEU A 99 -7.87 13.02 -10.55
CA LEU A 99 -7.70 13.98 -11.66
C LEU A 99 -7.84 13.30 -13.04
N GLU A 100 -7.25 12.12 -13.21
CA GLU A 100 -7.32 11.33 -14.44
C GLU A 100 -8.74 10.86 -14.78
N THR A 101 -9.58 10.64 -13.77
CA THR A 101 -10.92 10.09 -13.97
C THR A 101 -12.01 11.14 -14.00
N VAL A 102 -11.96 12.13 -13.11
CA VAL A 102 -13.00 13.14 -12.89
C VAL A 102 -12.71 14.40 -13.71
N PHE A 103 -11.45 14.81 -13.76
CA PHE A 103 -10.99 16.04 -14.42
C PHE A 103 -10.24 15.77 -15.73
N LYS A 104 -10.47 14.62 -16.36
CA LYS A 104 -9.73 14.15 -17.54
C LYS A 104 -9.57 15.21 -18.64
N ASP A 105 -10.64 15.98 -18.91
CA ASP A 105 -10.66 16.97 -19.98
C ASP A 105 -9.81 18.21 -19.62
N LYS A 106 -9.77 18.55 -18.32
CA LYS A 106 -8.88 19.60 -17.80
C LYS A 106 -7.44 19.12 -17.75
N LEU A 107 -7.21 17.90 -17.29
CA LEU A 107 -5.89 17.30 -17.22
C LEU A 107 -5.26 17.17 -18.61
N ALA A 108 -6.04 16.96 -19.66
CA ALA A 108 -5.55 16.95 -21.04
C ALA A 108 -5.11 18.34 -21.56
N THR A 109 -5.38 19.44 -20.85
CA THR A 109 -4.98 20.78 -21.28
C THR A 109 -3.48 21.04 -21.04
N PRO A 110 -2.82 21.85 -21.90
CA PRO A 110 -1.40 22.18 -21.71
C PRO A 110 -1.11 22.83 -20.35
N ALA A 111 -2.01 23.69 -19.85
CA ALA A 111 -1.83 24.38 -18.58
C ALA A 111 -1.78 23.41 -17.39
N TRP A 112 -2.65 22.39 -17.37
CA TRP A 112 -2.66 21.39 -16.30
C TRP A 112 -1.50 20.41 -16.45
N GLN A 113 -1.17 19.99 -17.67
CA GLN A 113 0.01 19.16 -17.91
C GLN A 113 1.29 19.85 -17.42
N GLN A 114 1.46 21.14 -17.72
CA GLN A 114 2.58 21.92 -17.22
C GLN A 114 2.59 21.96 -15.68
N LYS A 115 1.44 22.18 -15.04
CA LYS A 115 1.36 22.28 -13.58
C LYS A 115 1.65 20.94 -12.89
N VAL A 116 1.14 19.83 -13.44
CA VAL A 116 1.38 18.49 -12.90
C VAL A 116 2.86 18.13 -13.01
N HIS A 117 3.48 18.34 -14.18
CA HIS A 117 4.92 18.06 -14.35
C HIS A 117 5.82 18.98 -13.52
N GLN A 118 5.36 20.18 -13.16
CA GLN A 118 6.08 21.03 -12.20
C GLN A 118 6.10 20.39 -10.79
N MET A 119 5.02 19.75 -10.37
CA MET A 119 4.90 19.14 -9.04
C MET A 119 5.47 17.72 -9.01
N ILE A 120 5.34 16.99 -10.11
CA ILE A 120 5.70 15.58 -10.27
C ILE A 120 6.39 15.44 -11.64
N PRO A 121 7.70 15.72 -11.73
CA PRO A 121 8.44 15.70 -13.00
C PRO A 121 8.33 14.38 -13.77
N THR A 122 8.13 13.29 -13.05
CA THR A 122 8.04 11.92 -13.59
C THR A 122 6.62 11.45 -13.87
N TYR A 123 5.63 12.34 -13.80
CA TYR A 123 4.26 12.00 -14.13
C TYR A 123 4.15 11.33 -15.51
N GLY A 124 3.40 10.23 -15.59
CA GLY A 124 3.29 9.39 -16.80
C GLY A 124 4.49 8.48 -17.10
N THR A 125 5.56 8.51 -16.29
CA THR A 125 6.71 7.60 -16.44
C THR A 125 6.64 6.46 -15.41
N LYS A 126 6.75 5.21 -15.88
CA LYS A 126 6.94 4.06 -14.99
C LYS A 126 8.40 3.93 -14.58
N LEU A 127 8.74 4.51 -13.43
CA LEU A 127 10.12 4.58 -12.93
C LEU A 127 10.79 3.21 -12.74
N ASN A 128 10.05 2.20 -12.27
CA ASN A 128 10.60 0.85 -12.04
C ASN A 128 11.20 0.19 -13.29
N ASP A 129 10.84 0.65 -14.49
CA ASP A 129 11.35 0.10 -15.75
C ASP A 129 12.61 0.86 -16.24
N ASN A 130 13.06 1.90 -15.52
CA ASN A 130 14.21 2.72 -15.89
C ASN A 130 15.11 3.02 -14.67
N PRO A 131 16.08 2.15 -14.36
CA PRO A 131 16.99 2.30 -13.22
C PRO A 131 17.72 3.65 -13.18
N ALA A 132 18.08 4.21 -14.34
CA ALA A 132 18.74 5.50 -14.43
C ALA A 132 17.82 6.63 -13.95
N LYS A 133 16.55 6.65 -14.39
CA LYS A 133 15.56 7.62 -13.91
C LYS A 133 15.21 7.43 -12.43
N VAL A 134 15.15 6.20 -11.94
CA VAL A 134 14.99 5.96 -10.49
C VAL A 134 16.12 6.63 -9.72
N TYR A 135 17.37 6.42 -10.17
CA TYR A 135 18.53 6.98 -9.48
C TYR A 135 18.53 8.51 -9.52
N GLU A 136 18.21 9.11 -10.66
CA GLU A 136 18.08 10.58 -10.81
C GLU A 136 17.07 11.16 -9.81
N GLU A 137 15.85 10.60 -9.76
CA GLU A 137 14.82 11.05 -8.82
C GLU A 137 15.18 10.81 -7.36
N TRP A 138 15.87 9.70 -7.06
CA TRP A 138 16.29 9.40 -5.69
C TRP A 138 17.35 10.40 -5.24
N VAL A 139 18.32 10.75 -6.09
CA VAL A 139 19.30 11.79 -5.81
C VAL A 139 18.61 13.13 -5.58
N ALA A 140 17.75 13.56 -6.50
CA ALA A 140 17.02 14.83 -6.38
C ALA A 140 16.16 14.90 -5.10
N THR A 141 15.45 13.81 -4.77
CA THR A 141 14.63 13.72 -3.56
C THR A 141 15.50 13.76 -2.30
N SER A 142 16.63 13.03 -2.29
CA SER A 142 17.58 13.06 -1.17
C SER A 142 18.14 14.46 -0.94
N GLU A 143 18.48 15.20 -2.01
CA GLU A 143 18.96 16.58 -1.89
C GLU A 143 17.90 17.53 -1.31
N VAL A 144 16.68 17.48 -1.84
CA VAL A 144 15.56 18.32 -1.38
C VAL A 144 15.20 18.03 0.08
N LEU A 145 15.18 16.76 0.48
CA LEU A 145 14.83 16.33 1.82
C LEU A 145 16.03 16.31 2.79
N GLN A 146 17.22 16.71 2.33
CA GLN A 146 18.47 16.72 3.11
C GLN A 146 18.82 15.35 3.70
N LEU A 147 18.58 14.29 2.94
CA LEU A 147 18.89 12.91 3.28
C LEU A 147 20.28 12.52 2.77
N ALA A 148 20.80 11.40 3.28
CA ALA A 148 22.02 10.81 2.73
C ALA A 148 21.85 10.48 1.23
N ALA A 149 22.95 10.55 0.50
CA ALA A 149 22.97 10.17 -0.90
C ALA A 149 22.55 8.70 -1.06
N PRO A 150 21.73 8.38 -2.07
CA PRO A 150 21.30 7.01 -2.31
C PRO A 150 22.49 6.09 -2.64
N PRO A 151 22.38 4.79 -2.34
CA PRO A 151 23.39 3.83 -2.78
C PRO A 151 23.47 3.81 -4.30
N LYS A 152 24.69 3.65 -4.84
CA LYS A 152 24.89 3.54 -6.29
C LYS A 152 24.13 2.34 -6.83
N ILE A 153 23.26 2.58 -7.81
CA ILE A 153 22.54 1.53 -8.53
C ILE A 153 23.42 1.08 -9.71
N ASP A 154 23.51 -0.23 -9.93
CA ASP A 154 24.12 -0.78 -11.13
C ASP A 154 23.20 -0.50 -12.33
N LEU A 155 23.67 0.31 -13.27
CA LEU A 155 22.92 0.75 -14.45
C LEU A 155 23.09 -0.19 -15.64
N THR A 156 23.74 -1.34 -15.46
CA THR A 156 23.78 -2.38 -16.50
C THR A 156 22.35 -2.89 -16.76
N PRO A 157 21.91 -2.96 -18.04
CA PRO A 157 20.57 -3.45 -18.35
C PRO A 157 20.45 -4.91 -17.93
N THR A 158 19.85 -5.16 -16.78
CA THR A 158 19.42 -6.49 -16.40
C THR A 158 18.09 -6.77 -17.09
N ALA A 159 17.95 -7.98 -17.65
CA ALA A 159 16.71 -8.45 -18.27
C ALA A 159 15.50 -8.15 -17.35
N PRO A 160 14.30 -7.89 -17.91
CA PRO A 160 13.16 -7.42 -17.15
C PRO A 160 12.98 -8.29 -15.90
N ALA A 161 13.08 -7.64 -14.73
CA ALA A 161 12.85 -8.30 -13.46
C ALA A 161 11.50 -9.02 -13.55
N ALA A 162 11.51 -10.31 -13.20
CA ALA A 162 10.29 -11.08 -13.04
C ALA A 162 9.30 -10.23 -12.22
N LYS A 163 8.02 -10.23 -12.63
CA LYS A 163 6.93 -9.53 -11.94
C LYS A 163 7.18 -9.66 -10.43
N PRO A 164 7.10 -8.57 -9.65
CA PRO A 164 7.13 -8.71 -8.21
C PRO A 164 6.09 -9.77 -7.89
N VAL A 165 6.55 -10.89 -7.34
CA VAL A 165 5.66 -11.88 -6.76
C VAL A 165 4.97 -11.07 -5.68
N VAL A 166 3.74 -10.62 -5.96
CA VAL A 166 2.84 -10.16 -4.91
C VAL A 166 2.92 -11.31 -3.92
N ALA A 167 3.52 -11.06 -2.77
CA ALA A 167 3.65 -12.08 -1.75
C ALA A 167 2.22 -12.52 -1.47
N GLY A 168 1.86 -13.68 -2.05
CA GLY A 168 0.63 -14.35 -1.76
C GLY A 168 0.56 -14.44 -0.25
N ALA A 169 -0.59 -14.06 0.29
CA ALA A 169 -0.88 -14.03 1.72
C ALA A 169 -0.02 -15.04 2.47
N ALA A 170 0.76 -14.52 3.42
CA ALA A 170 1.68 -15.29 4.24
C ALA A 170 1.07 -16.66 4.56
N GLN A 171 1.68 -17.72 4.00
CA GLN A 171 1.33 -19.07 4.41
C GLN A 171 1.52 -19.15 5.93
N PRO A 172 0.59 -19.77 6.66
CA PRO A 172 0.70 -19.90 8.11
C PRO A 172 2.01 -20.63 8.42
N ALA A 173 2.90 -19.94 9.12
CA ALA A 173 4.15 -20.50 9.60
C ALA A 173 3.82 -21.75 10.43
N LYS A 174 4.30 -22.91 10.00
CA LYS A 174 4.36 -24.09 10.87
C LYS A 174 5.20 -23.73 12.09
N ALA A 175 4.70 -24.06 13.27
CA ALA A 175 5.37 -23.87 14.54
C ALA A 175 6.81 -24.43 14.49
N GLY A 176 7.78 -23.54 14.37
CA GLY A 176 9.22 -23.80 14.36
C GLY A 176 9.93 -22.51 14.72
N LYS A 177 10.91 -22.61 15.63
CA LYS A 177 11.62 -21.49 16.29
C LYS A 177 11.94 -20.29 15.36
N PRO A 178 11.93 -19.06 15.90
CA PRO A 178 11.87 -17.84 15.07
C PRO A 178 13.21 -17.59 14.37
N ALA A 179 13.16 -17.52 13.05
CA ALA A 179 14.19 -16.88 12.22
C ALA A 179 13.63 -15.55 11.70
N LYS A 180 14.44 -14.49 11.81
CA LYS A 180 14.15 -13.11 11.42
C LYS A 180 13.58 -13.01 9.99
N ALA A 181 12.34 -12.55 9.87
CA ALA A 181 11.83 -11.91 8.67
C ALA A 181 10.94 -10.73 9.12
N THR A 182 11.44 -9.51 8.91
CA THR A 182 10.71 -8.26 9.15
C THR A 182 9.56 -8.17 8.16
N ALA A 183 8.32 -8.33 8.65
CA ALA A 183 7.12 -8.03 7.88
C ALA A 183 6.75 -6.56 8.08
N ASP A 184 6.93 -5.76 7.04
CA ASP A 184 6.40 -4.41 6.96
C ASP A 184 4.87 -4.46 6.94
N ILE A 185 4.26 -4.03 8.04
CA ILE A 185 2.84 -3.68 8.10
C ILE A 185 2.80 -2.15 8.13
N ALA A 186 2.56 -1.54 6.99
CA ALA A 186 2.23 -0.13 6.91
C ALA A 186 0.84 0.09 7.54
N LEU A 187 0.80 0.91 8.59
CA LEU A 187 -0.42 1.45 9.21
C LEU A 187 -1.11 2.47 8.30
#